data_AF-A0A8T5AZ98-F1
#
_entry.id   AF-A0A8T5AZ98-F1
#
_cell.length_a   1.000
_cell.length_b   1.000
_cell.length_c   1.000
_cell.angle_alpha   90.00
_cell.angle_beta   90.00
_cell.angle_gamma   90.00
#
_symmetry.space_group_name_H-M   'P 1'
#
loop_
_entity.id
_entity.type
_entity.pdbx_description
1 polymer ?
#
loop_
_entity_poly.entity_id
_entity_poly.type
_entity_poly.pdbx_seq_one_letter_code
_entity_poly.pdbx_strand_id
1 'polypeptide(L)'
;MSQHRLIYNSDGTNIFIVSSTPEQIYRHVDEVANSQVTTFMICPNGGQVLYYPSSVGEMYGSKLSDEELEAYPNALRMARNLRRLVARGYDPIGLVVNRCREKGLETFITFRMNDLHDINNPQSPLVSDFYREHPEWHLNEPDWGWGGLAPNFAIPEVRDHRFQEIQEVVERYDIDGLELDFQRFPHYFSHKPGVAESHIPDMTELVGRIFEMLNRVGRERGKKILLAVRVPSTLEGCRRIGLDPVNWYKQGWLDFLTVAPFLRTLFKMPINEFKMAMPGLPIYATIEFTAEYVASSYQRIMTPEMYRGAADSLYACGADGISLFNMFCSREYGQRSWEPPFEVLRQIGDPETLRNTERLYIVDQRSDFDQYVDVVPPLPKTLKSDEKAFFSIMIKTPPTRSEKAMLHIKMSEAPPMGKRGKYGYESVDNTIYVDFNGVSLSPSRTPPGYLFYHYNLDTSRDFLVPNWIFRTGENVVSLTASFQWTVTNIELAIIPIRCYHGYNARVTPET
;
A
#
# COMPACT_ATOMS: atom_id res chain seq x y z
N MET A 1 -13.28 1.80 22.84
CA MET A 1 -12.77 1.17 21.61
C MET A 1 -12.70 2.26 20.56
N SER A 2 -11.67 2.29 19.71
CA SER A 2 -11.55 3.27 18.62
C SER A 2 -12.79 3.19 17.71
N GLN A 3 -13.25 4.32 17.17
CA GLN A 3 -14.29 4.31 16.13
C GLN A 3 -13.74 3.85 14.77
N HIS A 4 -12.43 3.84 14.59
CA HIS A 4 -11.75 3.52 13.34
C HIS A 4 -11.16 2.11 13.38
N ARG A 5 -11.10 1.46 12.21
CA ARG A 5 -10.45 0.17 12.03
C ARG A 5 -9.00 0.38 11.64
N LEU A 6 -8.08 -0.29 12.33
CA LEU A 6 -6.69 -0.45 11.86
C LEU A 6 -6.51 -1.91 11.45
N ILE A 7 -6.32 -2.11 10.15
CA ILE A 7 -6.20 -3.41 9.51
C ILE A 7 -4.71 -3.69 9.27
N TYR A 8 -4.24 -4.84 9.73
CA TYR A 8 -2.90 -5.35 9.44
C TYR A 8 -2.99 -6.52 8.45
N ASN A 9 -2.46 -6.36 7.25
CA ASN A 9 -2.33 -7.43 6.27
C ASN A 9 -1.00 -8.17 6.45
N SER A 10 -1.09 -9.49 6.57
CA SER A 10 0.05 -10.42 6.50
C SER A 10 -0.09 -11.23 5.22
N ASP A 11 0.95 -11.22 4.40
CA ASP A 11 0.92 -11.93 3.12
C ASP A 11 1.11 -13.43 3.22
N GLY A 12 1.34 -13.97 4.43
CA GLY A 12 1.59 -15.39 4.66
C GLY A 12 3.04 -15.79 4.40
N THR A 13 3.66 -15.33 3.30
CA THR A 13 5.09 -15.53 3.03
C THR A 13 5.96 -15.04 4.18
N ASN A 14 5.65 -13.87 4.74
CA ASN A 14 6.37 -13.27 5.87
C ASN A 14 6.38 -14.17 7.13
N ILE A 15 5.34 -14.99 7.31
CA ILE A 15 5.22 -15.93 8.42
C ILE A 15 5.95 -17.23 8.09
N PHE A 16 5.62 -17.84 6.95
CA PHE A 16 5.98 -19.23 6.66
C PHE A 16 7.41 -19.40 6.11
N ILE A 17 8.04 -18.33 5.61
CA ILE A 17 9.46 -18.34 5.28
C ILE A 17 10.32 -18.56 6.54
N VAL A 18 9.91 -18.04 7.70
CA VAL A 18 10.75 -18.03 8.92
C VAL A 18 10.21 -18.89 10.07
N SER A 19 9.00 -19.43 9.94
CA SER A 19 8.32 -20.15 11.03
C SER A 19 8.02 -21.61 10.65
N SER A 20 8.45 -22.55 11.50
CA SER A 20 8.25 -23.99 11.32
C SER A 20 7.57 -24.68 12.52
N THR A 21 7.11 -23.88 13.48
CA THR A 21 6.45 -24.31 14.73
C THR A 21 5.29 -23.37 15.06
N PRO A 22 4.25 -23.85 15.78
CA PRO A 22 3.16 -23.00 16.25
C PRO A 22 3.64 -21.76 17.02
N GLU A 23 4.61 -21.91 17.92
CA GLU A 23 5.10 -20.82 18.76
C GLU A 23 5.79 -19.71 17.95
N GLN A 24 6.43 -20.06 16.83
CA GLN A 24 7.00 -19.08 15.91
C GLN A 24 5.90 -18.34 15.13
N ILE A 25 4.88 -19.07 14.65
CA ILE A 25 3.73 -18.49 13.94
C ILE A 25 2.99 -17.50 14.85
N TYR A 26 2.76 -17.86 16.12
CA TYR A 26 2.03 -17.01 17.06
C TYR A 26 2.70 -15.66 17.30
N ARG A 27 4.03 -15.55 17.19
CA ARG A 27 4.73 -14.27 17.40
C ARG A 27 4.31 -13.19 16.40
N HIS A 28 4.02 -13.57 15.15
CA HIS A 28 3.58 -12.63 14.10
C HIS A 28 2.19 -12.04 14.39
N VAL A 29 1.34 -12.78 15.10
CA VAL A 29 0.04 -12.26 15.57
C VAL A 29 0.23 -11.43 16.85
N ASP A 30 1.02 -11.95 17.79
CA ASP A 30 1.23 -11.33 19.09
C ASP A 30 1.87 -9.94 19.01
N GLU A 31 2.79 -9.72 18.06
CA GLU A 31 3.51 -8.45 17.92
C GLU A 31 2.60 -7.28 17.52
N VAL A 32 1.51 -7.55 16.79
CA VAL A 32 0.53 -6.52 16.41
C VAL A 32 -0.66 -6.45 17.37
N ALA A 33 -0.95 -7.51 18.12
CA ALA A 33 -2.12 -7.59 19.00
C ALA A 33 -2.15 -6.54 20.13
N ASN A 34 -0.98 -6.13 20.65
CA ASN A 34 -0.89 -5.12 21.71
C ASN A 34 -0.71 -3.69 21.14
N SER A 35 -1.61 -3.33 20.22
CA SER A 35 -1.61 -2.05 19.50
C SER A 35 -3.04 -1.56 19.22
N GLN A 36 -3.22 -0.59 18.33
CA GLN A 36 -4.55 -0.19 17.85
C GLN A 36 -5.10 -1.10 16.74
N VAL A 37 -4.34 -2.12 16.29
CA VAL A 37 -4.80 -3.08 15.30
C VAL A 37 -6.04 -3.80 15.83
N THR A 38 -7.13 -3.71 15.08
CA THR A 38 -8.42 -4.37 15.40
C THR A 38 -8.65 -5.60 14.54
N THR A 39 -8.07 -5.61 13.34
CA THR A 39 -8.35 -6.60 12.30
C THR A 39 -7.05 -7.13 11.73
N PHE A 40 -6.86 -8.45 11.78
CA PHE A 40 -5.73 -9.14 11.17
C PHE A 40 -6.22 -9.85 9.90
N MET A 41 -5.65 -9.52 8.75
CA MET A 41 -5.91 -10.20 7.49
C MET A 41 -4.75 -11.13 7.16
N ILE A 42 -5.02 -12.43 7.13
CA ILE A 42 -4.03 -13.44 6.71
C ILE A 42 -4.29 -13.85 5.26
N CYS A 43 -3.28 -13.69 4.42
CA CYS A 43 -3.32 -14.15 3.05
C CYS A 43 -3.03 -15.66 2.99
N PRO A 44 -3.90 -16.47 2.37
CA PRO A 44 -3.75 -17.91 2.33
C PRO A 44 -3.04 -18.39 1.06
N ASN A 45 -2.78 -17.50 0.10
CA ASN A 45 -2.26 -17.80 -1.22
C ASN A 45 -1.16 -16.82 -1.66
N GLY A 46 -0.26 -17.26 -2.53
CA GLY A 46 0.71 -16.41 -3.22
C GLY A 46 1.14 -17.05 -4.53
N GLY A 47 1.32 -16.23 -5.56
CA GLY A 47 1.23 -16.73 -6.94
C GLY A 47 -0.11 -17.46 -7.16
N GLN A 48 -0.01 -18.64 -7.77
CA GLN A 48 -1.13 -19.53 -8.09
C GLN A 48 -1.25 -20.71 -7.10
N VAL A 49 -0.60 -20.64 -5.93
CA VAL A 49 -0.55 -21.73 -4.93
C VAL A 49 -0.98 -21.25 -3.54
N LEU A 50 -1.27 -22.20 -2.65
CA LEU A 50 -1.85 -22.01 -1.32
C LEU A 50 -0.84 -22.35 -0.21
N TYR A 51 -0.97 -21.73 0.97
CA TYR A 51 -0.08 -21.96 2.11
C TYR A 51 -0.58 -23.03 3.09
N TYR A 52 -1.53 -23.85 2.64
CA TYR A 52 -2.13 -24.93 3.40
C TYR A 52 -2.39 -26.13 2.49
N PRO A 53 -2.55 -27.36 3.03
CA PRO A 53 -2.80 -28.56 2.23
C PRO A 53 -4.24 -28.54 1.71
N SER A 54 -4.42 -27.84 0.60
CA SER A 54 -5.66 -27.71 -0.17
C SER A 54 -6.03 -29.00 -0.88
N SER A 55 -7.33 -29.21 -1.06
CA SER A 55 -7.94 -30.28 -1.87
C SER A 55 -8.39 -29.79 -3.26
N VAL A 56 -8.42 -28.48 -3.47
CA VAL A 56 -8.82 -27.83 -4.73
C VAL A 56 -7.61 -27.34 -5.52
N GLY A 57 -6.69 -26.65 -4.83
CA GLY A 57 -5.46 -26.11 -5.39
C GLY A 57 -4.22 -26.80 -4.84
N GLU A 58 -3.05 -26.20 -5.08
CA GLU A 58 -1.77 -26.78 -4.72
C GLU A 58 -1.15 -26.08 -3.51
N MET A 59 -0.69 -26.85 -2.53
CA MET A 59 0.11 -26.29 -1.45
C MET A 59 1.50 -25.90 -1.97
N TYR A 60 1.98 -24.71 -1.58
CA TYR A 60 3.28 -24.18 -1.94
C TYR A 60 4.40 -25.19 -1.70
N GLY A 61 5.15 -25.47 -2.77
CA GLY A 61 6.27 -26.40 -2.75
C GLY A 61 5.88 -27.86 -2.48
N SER A 62 4.61 -28.25 -2.47
CA SER A 62 4.24 -29.67 -2.19
C SER A 62 4.66 -30.64 -3.30
N LYS A 63 4.79 -30.18 -4.54
CA LYS A 63 5.15 -30.98 -5.72
C LYS A 63 6.62 -30.93 -6.12
N LEU A 64 7.42 -30.08 -5.47
CA LEU A 64 8.83 -29.88 -5.81
C LEU A 64 9.75 -30.60 -4.80
N SER A 65 10.85 -31.15 -5.26
CA SER A 65 11.89 -31.71 -4.38
C SER A 65 12.72 -30.59 -3.73
N ASP A 66 13.53 -30.94 -2.74
CA ASP A 66 14.46 -29.98 -2.14
C ASP A 66 15.56 -29.58 -3.12
N GLU A 67 15.98 -30.50 -3.98
CA GLU A 67 16.96 -30.26 -5.06
C GLU A 67 16.41 -29.29 -6.11
N GLU A 68 15.13 -29.42 -6.50
CA GLU A 68 14.49 -28.50 -7.46
C GLU A 68 14.38 -27.06 -6.91
N LEU A 69 14.33 -26.92 -5.58
CA LEU A 69 14.24 -25.62 -4.90
C LEU A 69 15.60 -25.07 -4.44
N GLU A 70 16.70 -25.80 -4.64
CA GLU A 70 18.02 -25.41 -4.12
C GLU A 70 18.49 -24.05 -4.65
N ALA A 71 18.14 -23.73 -5.90
CA ALA A 71 18.41 -22.43 -6.53
C ALA A 71 17.58 -21.26 -5.94
N TYR A 72 16.57 -21.54 -5.11
CA TYR A 72 15.64 -20.57 -4.53
C TYR A 72 15.61 -20.70 -2.99
N PRO A 73 16.61 -20.21 -2.24
CA PRO A 73 16.78 -20.50 -0.82
C PRO A 73 15.58 -20.14 0.06
N ASN A 74 14.92 -19.00 -0.20
CA ASN A 74 13.72 -18.60 0.55
C ASN A 74 12.53 -19.51 0.22
N ALA A 75 12.38 -19.92 -1.04
CA ALA A 75 11.33 -20.85 -1.45
C ALA A 75 11.55 -22.24 -0.85
N LEU A 76 12.78 -22.77 -0.90
CA LEU A 76 13.15 -24.02 -0.25
C LEU A 76 12.84 -23.99 1.24
N ARG A 77 13.20 -22.89 1.92
CA ARG A 77 12.95 -22.72 3.36
C ARG A 77 11.45 -22.73 3.67
N MET A 78 10.65 -21.98 2.91
CA MET A 78 9.20 -21.95 3.10
C MET A 78 8.54 -23.30 2.83
N ALA A 79 8.91 -23.98 1.73
CA ALA A 79 8.40 -25.30 1.39
C ALA A 79 8.69 -26.31 2.51
N ARG A 80 9.93 -26.36 3.02
CA ARG A 80 10.30 -27.20 4.16
C ARG A 80 9.48 -26.89 5.41
N ASN A 81 9.28 -25.61 5.73
CA ASN A 81 8.52 -25.19 6.89
C ASN A 81 7.06 -25.64 6.82
N LEU A 82 6.38 -25.39 5.69
CA LEU A 82 5.00 -25.79 5.46
C LEU A 82 4.84 -27.32 5.49
N ARG A 83 5.68 -28.06 4.75
CA ARG A 83 5.67 -29.53 4.76
C ARG A 83 5.87 -30.08 6.17
N ARG A 84 6.78 -29.49 6.96
CA ARG A 84 7.04 -29.91 8.36
C ARG A 84 5.84 -29.67 9.28
N LEU A 85 5.18 -28.52 9.16
CA LEU A 85 3.97 -28.21 9.93
C LEU A 85 2.87 -29.24 9.62
N VAL A 86 2.59 -29.45 8.33
CA VAL A 86 1.57 -30.39 7.87
C VAL A 86 1.89 -31.82 8.26
N ALA A 87 3.14 -32.27 8.10
CA ALA A 87 3.57 -33.62 8.51
C ALA A 87 3.43 -33.86 10.02
N ARG A 88 3.39 -32.80 10.83
CA ARG A 88 3.14 -32.86 12.28
C ARG A 88 1.66 -32.74 12.64
N GLY A 89 0.77 -32.66 11.66
CA GLY A 89 -0.68 -32.52 11.86
C GLY A 89 -1.14 -31.09 12.12
N TYR A 90 -0.29 -30.07 11.90
CA TYR A 90 -0.70 -28.67 12.03
C TYR A 90 -1.27 -28.12 10.73
N ASP A 91 -2.31 -27.31 10.85
CA ASP A 91 -2.82 -26.46 9.77
C ASP A 91 -2.16 -25.07 9.85
N PRO A 92 -1.31 -24.67 8.88
CA PRO A 92 -0.56 -23.41 8.98
C PRO A 92 -1.44 -22.16 9.07
N ILE A 93 -2.49 -22.05 8.26
CA ILE A 93 -3.41 -20.90 8.28
C ILE A 93 -4.34 -21.01 9.50
N GLY A 94 -4.78 -22.22 9.85
CA GLY A 94 -5.57 -22.46 11.05
C GLY A 94 -4.86 -22.01 12.33
N LEU A 95 -3.53 -22.18 12.43
CA LEU A 95 -2.73 -21.67 13.55
C LEU A 95 -2.80 -20.15 13.68
N VAL A 96 -2.73 -19.42 12.56
CA VAL A 96 -2.85 -17.95 12.57
C VAL A 96 -4.26 -17.53 12.98
N VAL A 97 -5.29 -18.12 12.36
CA VAL A 97 -6.70 -17.81 12.65
C VAL A 97 -7.04 -18.03 14.12
N ASN A 98 -6.64 -19.18 14.68
CA ASN A 98 -6.89 -19.49 16.09
C ASN A 98 -6.17 -18.50 17.02
N ARG A 99 -4.93 -18.12 16.68
CA ARG A 99 -4.19 -17.16 17.51
C ARG A 99 -4.79 -15.77 17.47
N CYS A 100 -5.28 -15.31 16.32
CA CYS A 100 -5.98 -14.02 16.23
C CYS A 100 -7.21 -14.00 17.15
N ARG A 101 -7.99 -15.08 17.18
CA ARG A 101 -9.14 -15.22 18.09
C ARG A 101 -8.73 -15.21 19.56
N GLU A 102 -7.65 -15.91 19.94
CA GLU A 102 -7.11 -15.88 21.30
C GLU A 102 -6.67 -14.46 21.72
N LYS A 103 -6.23 -13.64 20.76
CA LYS A 103 -5.86 -12.23 20.98
C LYS A 103 -7.03 -11.25 20.85
N GLY A 104 -8.24 -11.72 20.53
CA GLY A 104 -9.40 -10.86 20.35
C GLY A 104 -9.32 -9.97 19.11
N LEU A 105 -8.58 -10.38 18.08
CA LEU A 105 -8.51 -9.68 16.79
C LEU A 105 -9.60 -10.21 15.86
N GLU A 106 -10.30 -9.30 15.19
CA GLU A 106 -11.17 -9.65 14.06
C GLU A 106 -10.30 -10.28 12.96
N THR A 107 -10.68 -11.45 12.47
CA THR A 107 -9.83 -12.28 11.60
C THR A 107 -10.42 -12.42 10.21
N PHE A 108 -9.67 -11.96 9.22
CA PHE A 108 -10.05 -12.04 7.82
C PHE A 108 -9.10 -12.93 7.03
N ILE A 109 -9.65 -13.64 6.05
CA ILE A 109 -8.87 -14.11 4.92
C ILE A 109 -8.81 -12.99 3.89
N THR A 110 -7.62 -12.63 3.41
CA THR A 110 -7.43 -11.73 2.26
C THR A 110 -6.92 -12.54 1.09
N PHE A 111 -7.78 -12.82 0.11
CA PHE A 111 -7.44 -13.73 -0.99
C PHE A 111 -6.93 -12.93 -2.19
N ARG A 112 -5.68 -13.18 -2.62
CA ARG A 112 -5.13 -12.53 -3.83
C ARG A 112 -5.82 -13.10 -5.05
N MET A 113 -6.57 -12.28 -5.77
CA MET A 113 -7.45 -12.76 -6.83
C MET A 113 -6.70 -13.21 -8.08
N ASN A 114 -5.52 -12.64 -8.37
CA ASN A 114 -4.74 -12.99 -9.54
C ASN A 114 -3.23 -12.72 -9.39
N ASP A 115 -2.57 -13.34 -8.41
CA ASP A 115 -1.15 -13.06 -8.14
C ASP A 115 -0.22 -13.56 -9.25
N LEU A 116 0.69 -12.70 -9.75
CA LEU A 116 1.51 -12.93 -10.94
C LEU A 116 3.00 -13.07 -10.63
N HIS A 117 3.40 -13.20 -9.36
CA HIS A 117 4.81 -13.32 -9.01
C HIS A 117 5.45 -14.52 -9.71
N ASP A 118 6.55 -14.26 -10.42
CA ASP A 118 7.33 -15.24 -11.18
C ASP A 118 6.51 -16.02 -12.23
N ILE A 119 5.38 -15.48 -12.69
CA ILE A 119 4.47 -16.18 -13.62
C ILE A 119 5.12 -16.53 -14.97
N ASN A 120 6.19 -15.81 -15.34
CA ASN A 120 6.99 -16.06 -16.54
C ASN A 120 8.07 -17.15 -16.35
N ASN A 121 8.23 -17.70 -15.15
CA ASN A 121 9.17 -18.77 -14.83
C ASN A 121 8.41 -20.09 -14.58
N PRO A 122 8.39 -21.02 -15.55
CA PRO A 122 7.68 -22.29 -15.40
C PRO A 122 8.14 -23.15 -14.22
N GLN A 123 9.41 -23.01 -13.81
CA GLN A 123 10.00 -23.72 -12.66
C GLN A 123 9.69 -23.05 -11.32
N SER A 124 8.99 -21.91 -11.30
CA SER A 124 8.68 -21.22 -10.06
C SER A 124 7.74 -22.05 -9.18
N PRO A 125 8.02 -22.14 -7.86
CA PRO A 125 7.10 -22.76 -6.89
C PRO A 125 5.80 -21.98 -6.68
N LEU A 126 5.71 -20.77 -7.23
CA LEU A 126 4.53 -19.92 -7.20
C LEU A 126 3.56 -20.23 -8.34
N VAL A 127 3.94 -21.06 -9.31
CA VAL A 127 3.10 -21.39 -10.46
C VAL A 127 2.50 -22.79 -10.24
N SER A 128 1.18 -22.91 -10.34
CA SER A 128 0.45 -24.18 -10.19
C SER A 128 0.33 -24.94 -11.50
N ASP A 129 0.04 -26.24 -11.44
CA ASP A 129 -0.21 -27.02 -12.66
C ASP A 129 -1.48 -26.57 -13.37
N PHE A 130 -2.53 -26.13 -12.64
CA PHE A 130 -3.71 -25.50 -13.23
C PHE A 130 -3.34 -24.35 -14.19
N TYR A 131 -2.37 -23.52 -13.81
CA TYR A 131 -1.88 -22.48 -14.70
C TYR A 131 -1.05 -23.04 -15.86
N ARG A 132 -0.11 -23.97 -15.59
CA ARG A 132 0.80 -24.53 -16.60
C ARG A 132 0.09 -25.33 -17.69
N GLU A 133 -0.92 -26.09 -17.31
CA GLU A 133 -1.63 -27.03 -18.18
C GLU A 133 -2.66 -26.34 -19.09
N HIS A 134 -2.98 -25.07 -18.80
CA HIS A 134 -4.00 -24.30 -19.52
C HIS A 134 -3.48 -22.96 -20.08
N PRO A 135 -2.50 -22.97 -20.99
CA PRO A 135 -2.01 -21.74 -21.65
C PRO A 135 -3.08 -20.98 -22.45
N GLU A 136 -4.13 -21.69 -22.91
CA GLU A 136 -5.31 -21.10 -23.54
C GLU A 136 -6.16 -20.26 -22.58
N TRP A 137 -5.91 -20.37 -21.27
CA TRP A 137 -6.60 -19.60 -20.23
C TRP A 137 -5.84 -18.33 -19.80
N HIS A 138 -4.72 -18.00 -20.43
CA HIS A 138 -3.94 -16.80 -20.13
C HIS A 138 -4.35 -15.64 -21.04
N LEU A 139 -4.03 -14.40 -20.65
CA LEU A 139 -4.27 -13.23 -21.50
C LEU A 139 -3.46 -13.26 -22.81
N ASN A 140 -2.24 -13.79 -22.77
CA ASN A 140 -1.32 -13.90 -23.91
C ASN A 140 -1.03 -12.55 -24.61
N GLU A 141 -0.76 -11.51 -23.81
CA GLU A 141 -0.49 -10.14 -24.28
C GLU A 141 0.94 -9.68 -23.91
N PRO A 142 1.98 -10.08 -24.66
CA PRO A 142 3.39 -9.97 -24.23
C PRO A 142 3.85 -8.53 -23.93
N ASP A 143 3.23 -7.52 -24.55
CA ASP A 143 3.53 -6.10 -24.32
C ASP A 143 3.21 -5.63 -22.89
N TRP A 144 2.49 -6.45 -22.11
CA TRP A 144 2.10 -6.18 -20.73
C TRP A 144 2.94 -6.92 -19.68
N GLY A 145 4.06 -7.55 -20.08
CA GLY A 145 4.95 -8.26 -19.15
C GLY A 145 4.21 -9.36 -18.38
N TRP A 146 4.35 -9.40 -17.05
CA TRP A 146 3.60 -10.34 -16.21
C TRP A 146 2.08 -10.17 -16.33
N GLY A 147 1.58 -8.93 -16.47
CA GLY A 147 0.16 -8.67 -16.70
C GLY A 147 -0.36 -9.36 -17.97
N GLY A 148 0.48 -9.48 -18.99
CA GLY A 148 0.17 -10.19 -20.24
C GLY A 148 0.04 -11.71 -20.11
N LEU A 149 0.54 -12.27 -19.00
CA LEU A 149 0.51 -13.69 -18.67
C LEU A 149 -0.55 -14.00 -17.60
N ALA A 150 -1.37 -13.03 -17.20
CA ALA A 150 -2.35 -13.27 -16.15
C ALA A 150 -3.40 -14.32 -16.58
N PRO A 151 -3.91 -15.15 -15.66
CA PRO A 151 -5.16 -15.88 -15.83
C PRO A 151 -6.28 -14.96 -16.31
N ASN A 152 -7.00 -15.37 -17.35
CA ASN A 152 -8.05 -14.59 -18.01
C ASN A 152 -9.43 -14.88 -17.41
N PHE A 153 -9.96 -13.93 -16.65
CA PHE A 153 -11.27 -14.04 -16.01
C PHE A 153 -12.43 -13.94 -16.98
N ALA A 154 -12.24 -13.70 -18.28
CA ALA A 154 -13.30 -13.88 -19.29
C ALA A 154 -13.70 -15.36 -19.43
N ILE A 155 -12.81 -16.27 -19.05
CA ILE A 155 -13.00 -17.72 -19.19
C ILE A 155 -13.70 -18.25 -17.93
N PRO A 156 -14.88 -18.89 -18.05
CA PRO A 156 -15.64 -19.38 -16.90
C PRO A 156 -14.83 -20.32 -16.00
N GLU A 157 -14.01 -21.18 -16.57
CA GLU A 157 -13.20 -22.17 -15.84
C GLU A 157 -12.18 -21.51 -14.91
N VAL A 158 -11.60 -20.37 -15.31
CA VAL A 158 -10.70 -19.58 -14.45
C VAL A 158 -11.47 -19.00 -13.25
N ARG A 159 -12.69 -18.48 -13.49
CA ARG A 159 -13.55 -17.95 -12.41
C ARG A 159 -14.03 -19.06 -11.48
N ASP A 160 -14.37 -20.23 -12.03
CA ASP A 160 -14.82 -21.40 -11.28
C ASP A 160 -13.72 -21.96 -10.39
N HIS A 161 -12.49 -22.07 -10.90
CA HIS A 161 -11.35 -22.52 -10.08
C HIS A 161 -11.10 -21.57 -8.91
N ARG A 162 -11.05 -20.25 -9.18
CA ARG A 162 -10.86 -19.25 -8.11
C ARG A 162 -12.00 -19.27 -7.10
N PHE A 163 -13.25 -19.46 -7.55
CA PHE A 163 -14.40 -19.64 -6.65
C PHE A 163 -14.23 -20.87 -5.73
N GLN A 164 -13.78 -22.00 -6.27
CA GLN A 164 -13.60 -23.24 -5.49
C GLN A 164 -12.51 -23.10 -4.42
N GLU A 165 -11.39 -22.44 -4.72
CA GLU A 165 -10.34 -22.17 -3.72
C GLU A 165 -10.84 -21.26 -2.60
N ILE A 166 -11.60 -20.22 -2.95
CA ILE A 166 -12.22 -19.30 -1.98
C ILE A 166 -13.27 -20.05 -1.14
N GLN A 167 -14.07 -20.90 -1.75
CA GLN A 167 -15.04 -21.73 -1.02
C GLN A 167 -14.33 -22.63 -0.02
N GLU A 168 -13.26 -23.33 -0.43
CA GLU A 168 -12.51 -24.20 0.47
C GLU A 168 -11.95 -23.41 1.66
N VAL A 169 -11.33 -22.26 1.43
CA VAL A 169 -10.71 -21.48 2.50
C VAL A 169 -11.75 -20.99 3.51
N VAL A 170 -12.92 -20.56 3.03
CA VAL A 170 -14.01 -20.08 3.90
C VAL A 170 -14.64 -21.23 4.68
N GLU A 171 -14.89 -22.38 4.05
CA GLU A 171 -15.46 -23.57 4.70
C GLU A 171 -14.50 -24.20 5.72
N ARG A 172 -13.19 -24.06 5.49
CA ARG A 172 -12.13 -24.61 6.35
C ARG A 172 -11.86 -23.79 7.61
N TYR A 173 -11.86 -22.46 7.52
CA TYR A 173 -11.44 -21.60 8.64
C TYR A 173 -12.60 -20.81 9.25
N ASP A 174 -12.65 -20.78 10.59
CA ASP A 174 -13.64 -20.01 11.35
C ASP A 174 -13.26 -18.51 11.42
N ILE A 175 -13.40 -17.83 10.28
CA ILE A 175 -13.04 -16.42 10.05
C ILE A 175 -14.23 -15.47 10.26
N ASP A 176 -13.97 -14.21 10.56
CA ASP A 176 -14.99 -13.17 10.67
C ASP A 176 -15.37 -12.56 9.32
N GLY A 177 -14.44 -12.59 8.35
CA GLY A 177 -14.73 -12.16 6.99
C GLY A 177 -13.71 -12.56 5.94
N LEU A 178 -14.05 -12.25 4.70
CA LEU A 178 -13.26 -12.46 3.49
C LEU A 178 -13.04 -11.11 2.80
N GLU A 179 -11.79 -10.78 2.50
CA GLU A 179 -11.42 -9.71 1.56
C GLU A 179 -11.00 -10.34 0.22
N LEU A 180 -11.61 -9.89 -0.88
CA LEU A 180 -11.13 -10.18 -2.23
C LEU A 180 -10.09 -9.11 -2.61
N ASP A 181 -8.82 -9.49 -2.66
CA ASP A 181 -7.73 -8.58 -3.00
C ASP A 181 -7.56 -8.48 -4.52
N PHE A 182 -8.25 -7.48 -5.10
CA PHE A 182 -8.15 -7.19 -6.52
C PHE A 182 -6.90 -6.38 -6.91
N GLN A 183 -6.05 -6.02 -5.93
CA GLN A 183 -4.79 -5.33 -6.17
C GLN A 183 -3.60 -6.30 -6.30
N ARG A 184 -3.84 -7.62 -6.33
CA ARG A 184 -2.80 -8.64 -6.48
C ARG A 184 -3.17 -9.64 -7.56
N PHE A 185 -2.72 -9.46 -8.81
CA PHE A 185 -2.39 -8.18 -9.45
C PHE A 185 -3.62 -7.70 -10.25
N PRO A 186 -3.75 -6.40 -10.52
CA PRO A 186 -4.95 -5.82 -11.16
C PRO A 186 -5.04 -6.10 -12.68
N HIS A 187 -4.86 -7.35 -13.10
CA HIS A 187 -4.96 -7.79 -14.49
C HIS A 187 -5.90 -8.99 -14.55
N TYR A 188 -7.13 -8.79 -15.05
CA TYR A 188 -8.17 -9.85 -15.07
C TYR A 188 -8.66 -10.17 -16.47
N PHE A 189 -8.62 -9.20 -17.37
CA PHE A 189 -9.16 -9.27 -18.72
C PHE A 189 -8.16 -8.68 -19.71
N SER A 190 -8.40 -8.86 -21.01
CA SER A 190 -7.59 -8.27 -22.08
C SER A 190 -7.42 -6.76 -21.89
N HIS A 191 -6.21 -6.26 -22.10
CA HIS A 191 -5.90 -4.83 -21.95
C HIS A 191 -6.35 -3.99 -23.16
N LYS A 192 -7.03 -4.61 -24.14
CA LYS A 192 -7.64 -3.88 -25.26
C LYS A 192 -8.71 -2.92 -24.72
N PRO A 193 -8.72 -1.65 -25.17
CA PRO A 193 -9.68 -0.66 -24.67
C PRO A 193 -11.13 -1.15 -24.77
N GLY A 194 -11.89 -1.05 -23.67
CA GLY A 194 -13.31 -1.41 -23.61
C GLY A 194 -13.60 -2.90 -23.34
N VAL A 195 -12.61 -3.79 -23.45
CA VAL A 195 -12.84 -5.24 -23.28
C VAL A 195 -13.07 -5.59 -21.82
N ALA A 196 -12.19 -5.13 -20.92
CA ALA A 196 -12.36 -5.33 -19.49
C ALA A 196 -13.69 -4.77 -18.98
N GLU A 197 -14.12 -3.59 -19.46
CA GLU A 197 -15.42 -3.00 -19.09
C GLU A 197 -16.61 -3.87 -19.54
N SER A 198 -16.51 -4.55 -20.69
CA SER A 198 -17.56 -5.46 -21.17
C SER A 198 -17.73 -6.71 -20.29
N HIS A 199 -16.69 -7.08 -19.53
CA HIS A 199 -16.67 -8.23 -18.63
C HIS A 199 -16.99 -7.88 -17.16
N ILE A 200 -17.38 -6.63 -16.87
CA ILE A 200 -17.94 -6.23 -15.56
C ILE A 200 -19.06 -7.18 -15.09
N PRO A 201 -20.00 -7.63 -15.96
CA PRO A 201 -21.01 -8.60 -15.55
C PRO A 201 -20.42 -9.94 -15.09
N ASP A 202 -19.38 -10.45 -15.74
CA ASP A 202 -18.74 -11.73 -15.40
C ASP A 202 -18.06 -11.68 -14.03
N MET A 203 -17.34 -10.59 -13.74
CA MET A 203 -16.74 -10.39 -12.42
C MET A 203 -17.80 -10.17 -11.35
N THR A 204 -18.87 -9.44 -11.68
CA THR A 204 -20.00 -9.21 -10.76
C THR A 204 -20.71 -10.52 -10.42
N GLU A 205 -20.89 -11.41 -11.39
CA GLU A 205 -21.44 -12.75 -11.15
C GLU A 205 -20.57 -13.55 -10.17
N LEU A 206 -19.25 -13.55 -10.37
CA LEU A 206 -18.32 -14.22 -9.45
C LEU A 206 -18.43 -13.67 -8.02
N VAL A 207 -18.44 -12.36 -7.85
CA VAL A 207 -18.61 -11.73 -6.52
C VAL A 207 -19.97 -12.08 -5.90
N GLY A 208 -21.05 -12.11 -6.71
CA GLY A 208 -22.37 -12.52 -6.25
C GLY A 208 -22.41 -13.99 -5.79
N ARG A 209 -21.76 -14.90 -6.52
CA ARG A 209 -21.62 -16.31 -6.13
C ARG A 209 -20.85 -16.45 -4.80
N ILE A 210 -19.77 -15.67 -4.63
CA ILE A 210 -19.00 -15.65 -3.38
C ILE A 210 -19.89 -15.15 -2.24
N PHE A 211 -20.63 -14.05 -2.42
CA PHE A 211 -21.54 -13.53 -1.40
C PHE A 211 -22.58 -14.57 -0.95
N GLU A 212 -23.20 -15.29 -1.89
CA GLU A 212 -24.17 -16.33 -1.55
C GLU A 212 -23.53 -17.51 -0.80
N MET A 213 -22.30 -17.89 -1.19
CA MET A 213 -21.51 -18.89 -0.48
C MET A 213 -21.21 -18.43 0.96
N LEU A 214 -20.78 -17.19 1.18
CA LEU A 214 -20.53 -16.63 2.51
C LEU A 214 -21.80 -16.65 3.38
N ASN A 215 -22.96 -16.29 2.81
CA ASN A 215 -24.23 -16.34 3.51
C ASN A 215 -24.64 -17.76 3.90
N ARG A 216 -24.40 -18.74 3.01
CA ARG A 216 -24.66 -20.15 3.30
C ARG A 216 -23.78 -20.64 4.46
N VAL A 217 -22.46 -20.49 4.34
CA VAL A 217 -21.51 -20.93 5.39
C VAL A 217 -21.76 -20.19 6.70
N GLY A 218 -22.09 -18.89 6.63
CA GLY A 218 -22.47 -18.10 7.79
C GLY A 218 -23.70 -18.64 8.51
N ARG A 219 -24.78 -18.98 7.78
CA ARG A 219 -25.98 -19.62 8.36
C ARG A 219 -25.65 -20.96 9.02
N GLU A 220 -24.84 -21.79 8.38
CA GLU A 220 -24.40 -23.08 8.93
C GLU A 220 -23.61 -22.90 10.23
N ARG A 221 -22.84 -21.81 10.36
CA ARG A 221 -22.05 -21.46 11.56
C ARG A 221 -22.78 -20.58 12.57
N GLY A 222 -24.02 -20.17 12.28
CA GLY A 222 -24.78 -19.25 13.13
C GLY A 222 -24.18 -17.84 13.27
N LYS A 223 -23.39 -17.38 12.28
CA LYS A 223 -22.78 -16.04 12.29
C LYS A 223 -22.72 -15.42 10.89
N LYS A 224 -22.72 -14.10 10.79
CA LYS A 224 -22.41 -13.42 9.51
C LYS A 224 -20.92 -13.56 9.22
N ILE A 225 -20.56 -13.91 7.99
CA ILE A 225 -19.19 -13.80 7.48
C ILE A 225 -19.18 -12.55 6.60
N LEU A 226 -18.33 -11.59 6.94
CA LEU A 226 -18.28 -10.28 6.29
C LEU A 226 -17.61 -10.39 4.92
N LEU A 227 -18.06 -9.60 3.94
CA LEU A 227 -17.43 -9.49 2.63
C LEU A 227 -16.81 -8.10 2.44
N ALA A 228 -15.52 -8.08 2.13
CA ALA A 228 -14.77 -6.90 1.78
C ALA A 228 -14.07 -7.08 0.43
N VAL A 229 -13.68 -5.96 -0.17
CA VAL A 229 -12.87 -5.93 -1.39
C VAL A 229 -11.77 -4.89 -1.26
N ARG A 230 -10.58 -5.21 -1.76
CA ARG A 230 -9.49 -4.25 -1.95
C ARG A 230 -9.35 -3.92 -3.43
N VAL A 231 -9.48 -2.64 -3.76
CA VAL A 231 -9.64 -2.16 -5.15
C VAL A 231 -8.67 -1.01 -5.48
N PRO A 232 -8.46 -0.68 -6.77
CA PRO A 232 -7.63 0.46 -7.17
C PRO A 232 -8.04 1.79 -6.52
N SER A 233 -7.13 2.77 -6.57
CA SER A 233 -7.35 4.08 -5.93
C SER A 233 -8.43 4.97 -6.57
N THR A 234 -9.05 4.57 -7.69
CA THR A 234 -10.12 5.31 -8.35
C THR A 234 -11.29 4.42 -8.80
N LEU A 235 -12.52 4.96 -8.82
CA LEU A 235 -13.70 4.26 -9.34
C LEU A 235 -13.60 3.99 -10.85
N GLU A 236 -13.02 4.93 -11.60
CA GLU A 236 -12.74 4.73 -13.03
C GLU A 236 -11.74 3.58 -13.23
N GLY A 237 -10.67 3.56 -12.44
CA GLY A 237 -9.69 2.48 -12.43
C GLY A 237 -10.31 1.12 -12.15
N CYS A 238 -11.23 1.02 -11.19
CA CYS A 238 -12.00 -0.20 -10.92
C CYS A 238 -12.70 -0.70 -12.20
N ARG A 239 -13.40 0.18 -12.92
CA ARG A 239 -14.13 -0.19 -14.15
C ARG A 239 -13.19 -0.63 -15.27
N ARG A 240 -12.05 0.05 -15.44
CA ARG A 240 -11.03 -0.26 -16.47
C ARG A 240 -10.44 -1.66 -16.35
N ILE A 241 -10.55 -2.32 -15.19
CA ILE A 241 -10.14 -3.72 -14.98
C ILE A 241 -11.32 -4.66 -14.72
N GLY A 242 -12.54 -4.23 -15.09
CA GLY A 242 -13.74 -5.07 -15.04
C GLY A 242 -14.39 -5.18 -13.66
N LEU A 243 -14.15 -4.24 -12.74
CA LEU A 243 -14.76 -4.22 -11.40
C LEU A 243 -15.87 -3.16 -11.29
N ASP A 244 -16.92 -3.44 -10.52
CA ASP A 244 -17.98 -2.46 -10.22
C ASP A 244 -18.40 -2.53 -8.73
N PRO A 245 -17.55 -2.01 -7.82
CA PRO A 245 -17.85 -2.03 -6.39
C PRO A 245 -19.11 -1.23 -6.02
N VAL A 246 -19.47 -0.23 -6.83
CA VAL A 246 -20.70 0.56 -6.63
C VAL A 246 -21.93 -0.31 -6.86
N ASN A 247 -21.91 -1.17 -7.90
CA ASN A 247 -22.96 -2.14 -8.12
C ASN A 247 -23.04 -3.17 -6.97
N TRP A 248 -21.91 -3.71 -6.53
CA TRP A 248 -21.87 -4.69 -5.41
C TRP A 248 -22.40 -4.08 -4.10
N TYR A 249 -22.07 -2.81 -3.84
CA TYR A 249 -22.66 -2.05 -2.72
C TYR A 249 -24.18 -1.90 -2.86
N LYS A 250 -24.70 -1.54 -4.03
CA LYS A 250 -26.16 -1.39 -4.27
C LYS A 250 -26.93 -2.69 -4.07
N GLN A 251 -26.28 -3.83 -4.34
CA GLN A 251 -26.83 -5.16 -4.07
C GLN A 251 -26.80 -5.54 -2.58
N GLY A 252 -26.14 -4.74 -1.73
CA GLY A 252 -25.98 -5.00 -0.30
C GLY A 252 -24.93 -6.07 0.03
N TRP A 253 -23.96 -6.30 -0.87
CA TRP A 253 -22.99 -7.39 -0.71
C TRP A 253 -21.80 -7.02 0.17
N LEU A 254 -21.39 -5.75 0.18
CA LEU A 254 -20.16 -5.31 0.84
C LEU A 254 -20.40 -4.84 2.27
N ASP A 255 -19.53 -5.28 3.19
CA ASP A 255 -19.47 -4.80 4.57
C ASP A 255 -18.48 -3.63 4.73
N PHE A 256 -17.40 -3.61 3.95
CA PHE A 256 -16.52 -2.46 3.78
C PHE A 256 -15.70 -2.60 2.49
N LEU A 257 -14.98 -1.53 2.13
CA LEU A 257 -14.08 -1.51 0.98
C LEU A 257 -12.74 -0.88 1.36
N THR A 258 -11.65 -1.47 0.87
CA THR A 258 -10.28 -0.96 1.02
C THR A 258 -9.84 -0.34 -0.31
N VAL A 259 -9.53 0.96 -0.30
CA VAL A 259 -8.96 1.69 -1.45
C VAL A 259 -7.44 1.61 -1.36
N ALA A 260 -6.81 1.03 -2.37
CA ALA A 260 -5.39 0.74 -2.34
C ALA A 260 -4.70 1.03 -3.68
N PRO A 261 -3.62 1.81 -3.69
CA PRO A 261 -2.68 1.83 -4.80
C PRO A 261 -1.86 0.53 -4.84
N PHE A 262 -1.27 0.26 -5.99
CA PHE A 262 -0.40 -0.89 -6.17
C PHE A 262 1.05 -0.61 -5.69
N LEU A 263 1.52 -1.36 -4.68
CA LEU A 263 2.93 -1.42 -4.21
C LEU A 263 3.61 -0.08 -3.86
N ARG A 264 2.84 0.95 -3.53
CA ARG A 264 3.35 2.24 -3.05
C ARG A 264 2.31 2.99 -2.24
N THR A 265 2.73 3.83 -1.31
CA THR A 265 1.84 4.68 -0.53
C THR A 265 1.49 5.94 -1.31
N LEU A 266 0.20 6.22 -1.43
CA LEU A 266 -0.31 7.53 -1.82
C LEU A 266 -0.79 8.28 -0.60
N PHE A 267 -0.27 9.49 -0.37
CA PHE A 267 -0.68 10.36 0.73
C PHE A 267 -2.02 11.03 0.42
N LYS A 268 -2.38 11.21 -0.86
CA LYS A 268 -3.69 11.71 -1.28
C LYS A 268 -4.41 10.70 -2.17
N MET A 269 -5.57 10.24 -1.72
CA MET A 269 -6.47 9.41 -2.52
C MET A 269 -7.89 10.02 -2.54
N PRO A 270 -8.67 9.81 -3.62
CA PRO A 270 -10.03 10.34 -3.76
C PRO A 270 -11.06 9.54 -2.94
N ILE A 271 -10.78 9.31 -1.65
CA ILE A 271 -11.63 8.50 -0.76
C ILE A 271 -13.07 9.05 -0.70
N ASN A 272 -13.22 10.38 -0.72
CA ASN A 272 -14.55 11.02 -0.75
C ASN A 272 -15.40 10.62 -1.97
N GLU A 273 -14.79 10.29 -3.12
CA GLU A 273 -15.56 9.82 -4.29
C GLU A 273 -16.21 8.46 -4.00
N PHE A 274 -15.48 7.55 -3.35
CA PHE A 274 -16.02 6.26 -2.89
C PHE A 274 -17.11 6.47 -1.83
N LYS A 275 -16.89 7.37 -0.86
CA LYS A 275 -17.89 7.69 0.17
C LYS A 275 -19.18 8.28 -0.43
N MET A 276 -19.08 9.09 -1.47
CA MET A 276 -20.24 9.65 -2.17
C MET A 276 -20.97 8.58 -3.01
N ALA A 277 -20.23 7.69 -3.66
CA ALA A 277 -20.81 6.62 -4.47
C ALA A 277 -21.46 5.50 -3.62
N MET A 278 -20.95 5.27 -2.41
CA MET A 278 -21.38 4.20 -1.49
C MET A 278 -21.64 4.76 -0.08
N PRO A 279 -22.67 5.60 0.08
CA PRO A 279 -22.90 6.35 1.32
C PRO A 279 -23.19 5.42 2.51
N GLY A 280 -22.40 5.55 3.57
CA GLY A 280 -22.55 4.75 4.79
C GLY A 280 -21.72 3.45 4.79
N LEU A 281 -21.16 3.03 3.66
CA LEU A 281 -20.16 1.97 3.64
C LEU A 281 -18.85 2.47 4.28
N PRO A 282 -18.23 1.72 5.21
CA PRO A 282 -16.88 2.02 5.68
C PRO A 282 -15.87 1.89 4.53
N ILE A 283 -15.06 2.94 4.34
CA ILE A 283 -14.00 2.98 3.33
C ILE A 283 -12.67 3.14 4.04
N TYR A 284 -11.79 2.15 3.90
CA TYR A 284 -10.45 2.16 4.45
C TYR A 284 -9.42 2.49 3.38
N ALA A 285 -8.32 3.11 3.78
CA ALA A 285 -7.25 3.52 2.87
C ALA A 285 -5.96 2.74 3.18
N THR A 286 -5.32 2.20 2.14
CA THR A 286 -4.08 1.44 2.30
C THR A 286 -2.85 2.33 2.42
N ILE A 287 -1.96 1.99 3.35
CA ILE A 287 -0.56 2.40 3.40
C ILE A 287 0.30 1.17 3.04
N GLU A 288 1.17 1.32 2.06
CA GLU A 288 2.12 0.30 1.59
C GLU A 288 3.51 0.53 2.21
N PHE A 289 4.43 -0.42 2.04
CA PHE A 289 5.78 -0.36 2.61
C PHE A 289 6.68 0.76 2.03
N THR A 290 6.39 1.22 0.83
CA THR A 290 7.20 2.18 0.05
C THR A 290 6.47 3.51 -0.09
N ALA A 291 7.21 4.62 0.06
CA ALA A 291 6.72 5.94 -0.30
C ALA A 291 6.96 6.25 -1.79
N GLU A 292 8.13 5.85 -2.29
CA GLU A 292 8.59 6.13 -3.66
C GLU A 292 9.38 4.93 -4.18
N TYR A 293 9.27 4.65 -5.48
CA TYR A 293 10.09 3.63 -6.12
C TYR A 293 10.48 4.07 -7.53
N VAL A 294 11.79 4.11 -7.77
CA VAL A 294 12.39 4.32 -9.09
C VAL A 294 13.36 3.17 -9.32
N ALA A 295 12.96 2.20 -10.14
CA ALA A 295 13.59 0.89 -10.39
C ALA A 295 15.08 1.00 -10.78
N SER A 296 15.47 2.11 -11.39
CA SER A 296 16.84 2.37 -11.86
C SER A 296 17.75 3.03 -10.83
N SER A 297 17.27 3.41 -9.64
CA SER A 297 18.06 4.24 -8.72
C SER A 297 17.78 4.06 -7.22
N TYR A 298 16.52 4.02 -6.80
CA TYR A 298 16.19 4.23 -5.39
C TYR A 298 14.78 3.77 -5.02
N GLN A 299 14.65 3.14 -3.85
CA GLN A 299 13.38 2.82 -3.20
C GLN A 299 13.33 3.58 -1.87
N ARG A 300 12.37 4.49 -1.73
CA ARG A 300 12.10 5.17 -0.46
C ARG A 300 11.18 4.34 0.38
N ILE A 301 11.73 3.76 1.43
CA ILE A 301 10.95 2.96 2.37
C ILE A 301 10.28 3.89 3.38
N MET A 302 9.05 3.55 3.77
CA MET A 302 8.27 4.29 4.76
C MET A 302 8.97 4.30 6.12
N THR A 303 9.25 5.50 6.64
CA THR A 303 9.74 5.72 7.99
C THR A 303 8.58 5.90 8.99
N PRO A 304 8.81 5.83 10.32
CA PRO A 304 7.74 6.01 11.30
C PRO A 304 6.92 7.30 11.11
N GLU A 305 7.60 8.42 10.84
CA GLU A 305 6.97 9.71 10.58
C GLU A 305 6.19 9.75 9.26
N MET A 306 6.61 9.00 8.23
CA MET A 306 5.84 8.84 6.99
C MET A 306 4.57 8.03 7.22
N TYR A 307 4.62 6.93 7.99
CA TYR A 307 3.40 6.18 8.33
C TYR A 307 2.37 7.05 9.05
N ARG A 308 2.83 7.89 9.99
CA ARG A 308 1.96 8.83 10.71
C ARG A 308 1.42 9.94 9.80
N GLY A 309 2.25 10.50 8.92
CA GLY A 309 1.85 11.52 7.96
C GLY A 309 0.86 10.98 6.93
N ALA A 310 1.11 9.79 6.38
CA ALA A 310 0.20 9.11 5.46
C ALA A 310 -1.15 8.81 6.12
N ALA A 311 -1.15 8.25 7.34
CA ALA A 311 -2.39 8.02 8.09
C ALA A 311 -3.17 9.32 8.29
N ASP A 312 -2.52 10.40 8.76
CA ASP A 312 -3.14 11.71 8.96
C ASP A 312 -3.74 12.26 7.65
N SER A 313 -3.01 12.16 6.54
CA SER A 313 -3.49 12.58 5.22
C SER A 313 -4.70 11.79 4.75
N LEU A 314 -4.71 10.47 4.95
CA LEU A 314 -5.79 9.59 4.50
C LEU A 314 -7.06 9.78 5.34
N TYR A 315 -6.96 10.03 6.64
CA TYR A 315 -8.09 10.47 7.46
C TYR A 315 -8.62 11.86 7.03
N ALA A 316 -7.76 12.75 6.54
CA ALA A 316 -8.19 14.03 5.96
C ALA A 316 -8.85 13.87 4.59
N CYS A 317 -8.50 12.82 3.83
CA CYS A 317 -9.19 12.44 2.60
C CYS A 317 -10.58 11.83 2.84
N GLY A 318 -10.88 11.43 4.08
CA GLY A 318 -12.19 10.90 4.49
C GLY A 318 -12.22 9.40 4.81
N ALA A 319 -11.06 8.74 4.94
CA ALA A 319 -11.00 7.33 5.31
C ALA A 319 -11.59 7.09 6.71
N ASP A 320 -12.34 6.00 6.86
CA ASP A 320 -12.92 5.56 8.15
C ASP A 320 -11.91 4.71 8.97
N GLY A 321 -10.69 4.53 8.46
CA GLY A 321 -9.65 3.69 9.02
C GLY A 321 -8.53 3.42 8.02
N ILE A 322 -7.51 2.72 8.48
CA ILE A 322 -6.26 2.48 7.74
C ILE A 322 -6.04 0.99 7.56
N SER A 323 -5.58 0.59 6.38
CA SER A 323 -5.11 -0.76 6.08
C SER A 323 -3.61 -0.75 5.78
N LEU A 324 -2.85 -1.64 6.40
CA LEU A 324 -1.41 -1.75 6.20
C LEU A 324 -1.11 -2.93 5.30
N PHE A 325 -0.38 -2.70 4.22
CA PHE A 325 0.09 -3.75 3.32
C PHE A 325 1.62 -3.74 3.27
N ASN A 326 2.25 -4.93 3.24
CA ASN A 326 3.71 -5.10 3.17
C ASN A 326 4.55 -4.48 4.31
N MET A 327 3.96 -4.01 5.41
CA MET A 327 4.71 -3.37 6.50
C MET A 327 5.87 -4.25 7.03
N PHE A 328 5.70 -5.57 6.99
CA PHE A 328 6.71 -6.56 7.39
C PHE A 328 7.91 -6.69 6.42
N CYS A 329 7.84 -6.18 5.19
CA CYS A 329 8.84 -6.41 4.13
C CYS A 329 10.25 -5.92 4.48
N SER A 330 10.41 -5.02 5.47
CA SER A 330 11.73 -4.68 6.01
C SER A 330 12.50 -5.90 6.54
N ARG A 331 11.81 -6.98 6.93
CA ARG A 331 12.40 -8.25 7.35
C ARG A 331 12.78 -9.18 6.19
N GLU A 332 12.52 -8.78 4.94
CA GLU A 332 12.76 -9.59 3.74
C GLU A 332 14.02 -9.18 2.98
N TYR A 333 14.76 -8.16 3.45
CA TYR A 333 15.99 -7.65 2.84
C TYR A 333 17.25 -8.49 3.15
N GLY A 334 17.09 -9.76 3.50
CA GLY A 334 18.20 -10.69 3.79
C GLY A 334 19.10 -10.17 4.91
N GLN A 335 20.41 -10.05 4.67
CA GLN A 335 21.37 -9.53 5.66
C GLN A 335 21.15 -8.06 6.05
N ARG A 336 20.41 -7.31 5.23
CA ARG A 336 20.07 -5.90 5.49
C ARG A 336 18.70 -5.75 6.14
N SER A 337 18.10 -6.81 6.64
CA SER A 337 16.78 -6.76 7.27
C SER A 337 16.79 -5.93 8.55
N TRP A 338 15.67 -5.26 8.85
CA TRP A 338 15.44 -4.54 10.11
C TRP A 338 13.99 -4.74 10.58
N GLU A 339 13.74 -4.33 11.81
CA GLU A 339 12.41 -4.39 12.41
C GLU A 339 11.47 -3.35 11.78
N PRO A 340 10.26 -3.75 11.35
CA PRO A 340 9.24 -2.80 10.94
C PRO A 340 8.97 -1.78 12.06
N PRO A 341 8.55 -0.55 11.72
CA PRO A 341 8.29 0.48 12.72
C PRO A 341 6.97 0.24 13.48
N PHE A 342 6.81 -0.91 14.13
CA PHE A 342 5.57 -1.33 14.79
C PHE A 342 5.15 -0.43 15.96
N GLU A 343 6.03 0.46 16.44
CA GLU A 343 5.63 1.49 17.40
C GLU A 343 4.51 2.39 16.86
N VAL A 344 4.42 2.59 15.54
CA VAL A 344 3.37 3.41 14.94
C VAL A 344 1.99 2.77 15.02
N LEU A 345 1.91 1.44 15.21
CA LEU A 345 0.63 0.73 15.37
C LEU A 345 -0.16 1.18 16.61
N ARG A 346 0.48 1.88 17.55
CA ARG A 346 -0.19 2.50 18.71
C ARG A 346 -0.70 3.92 18.45
N GLN A 347 -0.49 4.44 17.24
CA GLN A 347 -0.68 5.85 16.91
C GLN A 347 -1.55 6.07 15.65
N ILE A 348 -1.42 5.22 14.62
CA ILE A 348 -2.03 5.47 13.31
C ILE A 348 -3.48 4.99 13.17
N GLY A 349 -3.99 4.25 14.16
CA GLY A 349 -5.37 3.75 14.18
C GLY A 349 -6.40 4.78 14.63
N ASP A 350 -5.99 6.00 15.00
CA ASP A 350 -6.88 7.10 15.33
C ASP A 350 -6.18 8.45 15.07
N PRO A 351 -6.81 9.41 14.37
CA PRO A 351 -6.25 10.76 14.19
C PRO A 351 -5.82 11.42 15.50
N GLU A 352 -6.54 11.22 16.61
CA GLU A 352 -6.23 11.89 17.86
C GLU A 352 -4.91 11.39 18.47
N THR A 353 -4.53 10.12 18.23
CA THR A 353 -3.24 9.57 18.68
C THR A 353 -2.05 9.99 17.82
N LEU A 354 -2.28 10.71 16.72
CA LEU A 354 -1.24 11.31 15.89
C LEU A 354 -0.76 12.69 16.39
N ARG A 355 -1.53 13.35 17.27
CA ARG A 355 -1.13 14.66 17.81
C ARG A 355 0.16 14.55 18.61
N ASN A 356 1.04 15.56 18.50
CA ASN A 356 2.34 15.60 19.18
C ASN A 356 3.26 14.41 18.84
N THR A 357 3.09 13.83 17.66
CA THR A 357 4.03 12.89 17.04
C THR A 357 4.77 13.57 15.89
N GLU A 358 5.93 13.04 15.52
CA GLU A 358 6.64 13.46 14.30
C GLU A 358 5.92 12.89 13.08
N ARG A 359 5.54 13.77 12.15
CA ARG A 359 4.75 13.44 10.97
C ARG A 359 5.42 14.03 9.74
N LEU A 360 5.62 13.21 8.72
CA LEU A 360 6.16 13.61 7.44
C LEU A 360 5.13 13.34 6.35
N TYR A 361 4.71 14.41 5.69
CA TYR A 361 3.74 14.41 4.61
C TYR A 361 4.50 14.56 3.30
N ILE A 362 4.15 13.78 2.30
CA ILE A 362 4.79 13.80 0.97
C ILE A 362 3.71 14.16 -0.05
N VAL A 363 4.02 15.08 -0.97
CA VAL A 363 3.23 15.24 -2.19
C VAL A 363 3.63 14.12 -3.14
N ASP A 364 2.66 13.28 -3.51
CA ASP A 364 2.90 12.06 -4.27
C ASP A 364 3.70 12.33 -5.56
N GLN A 365 4.63 11.41 -5.86
CA GLN A 365 5.48 11.45 -7.05
C GLN A 365 5.23 10.25 -7.95
N ARG A 366 5.49 10.41 -9.25
CA ARG A 366 5.49 9.31 -10.23
C ARG A 366 6.50 8.24 -9.81
N SER A 367 6.09 6.99 -9.96
CA SER A 367 6.89 5.79 -9.64
C SER A 367 6.80 4.79 -10.79
N ASP A 368 7.79 3.91 -10.89
CA ASP A 368 7.76 2.81 -11.87
C ASP A 368 6.68 1.76 -11.56
N PHE A 369 6.08 1.78 -10.36
CA PHE A 369 4.93 0.94 -10.01
C PHE A 369 3.57 1.58 -10.32
N ASP A 370 3.52 2.80 -10.86
CA ASP A 370 2.28 3.47 -11.21
C ASP A 370 1.41 2.61 -12.13
N GLN A 371 0.22 2.24 -11.64
CA GLN A 371 -0.76 1.53 -12.46
C GLN A 371 -1.67 2.53 -13.17
N TYR A 372 -2.10 2.16 -14.38
CA TYR A 372 -3.04 2.96 -15.19
C TYR A 372 -4.46 3.04 -14.59
N VAL A 373 -4.71 2.30 -13.50
CA VAL A 373 -5.94 2.29 -12.71
C VAL A 373 -5.86 3.17 -11.46
N ASP A 374 -4.68 3.67 -11.13
CA ASP A 374 -4.45 4.49 -9.95
C ASP A 374 -4.41 5.99 -10.24
N VAL A 375 -4.55 6.79 -9.17
CA VAL A 375 -4.37 8.25 -9.23
C VAL A 375 -3.00 8.57 -9.80
N VAL A 376 -2.98 9.55 -10.71
CA VAL A 376 -1.76 10.12 -11.27
C VAL A 376 -1.14 11.12 -10.28
N PRO A 377 0.07 10.87 -9.78
CA PRO A 377 0.80 11.83 -8.94
C PRO A 377 1.11 13.15 -9.65
N PRO A 378 1.10 14.28 -8.93
CA PRO A 378 1.36 15.61 -9.51
C PRO A 378 2.85 15.92 -9.74
N LEU A 379 3.78 15.11 -9.22
CA LEU A 379 5.23 15.33 -9.35
C LEU A 379 5.90 14.20 -10.17
N PRO A 380 7.02 14.48 -10.87
CA PRO A 380 7.69 15.78 -11.00
C PRO A 380 6.89 16.77 -11.88
N LYS A 381 7.07 18.07 -11.64
CA LYS A 381 6.40 19.14 -12.39
C LYS A 381 7.40 20.21 -12.82
N THR A 382 7.54 20.38 -14.14
CA THR A 382 8.28 21.51 -14.72
C THR A 382 7.40 22.76 -14.73
N LEU A 383 7.95 23.85 -14.19
CA LEU A 383 7.40 25.19 -14.18
C LEU A 383 8.22 26.06 -15.12
N LYS A 384 7.57 26.79 -16.02
CA LYS A 384 8.21 27.86 -16.81
C LYS A 384 8.32 29.14 -15.97
N SER A 385 9.09 30.12 -16.47
CA SER A 385 9.11 31.47 -15.90
C SER A 385 7.68 31.99 -15.75
N ASP A 386 7.35 32.52 -14.57
CA ASP A 386 6.06 33.09 -14.19
C ASP A 386 4.89 32.08 -14.21
N GLU A 387 5.15 30.78 -14.45
CA GLU A 387 4.14 29.73 -14.31
C GLU A 387 3.87 29.49 -12.83
N LYS A 388 2.58 29.46 -12.47
CA LYS A 388 2.11 29.10 -11.14
C LYS A 388 1.57 27.67 -11.14
N ALA A 389 2.02 26.85 -10.18
CA ALA A 389 1.47 25.51 -9.93
C ALA A 389 0.98 25.37 -8.48
N PHE A 390 0.09 24.40 -8.28
CA PHE A 390 -0.58 24.15 -7.00
C PHE A 390 -0.45 22.68 -6.63
N PHE A 391 -0.13 22.42 -5.37
CA PHE A 391 0.03 21.09 -4.82
C PHE A 391 -0.72 21.02 -3.49
N SER A 392 -1.37 19.88 -3.23
CA SER A 392 -2.18 19.70 -2.03
C SER A 392 -1.46 18.79 -1.04
N ILE A 393 -1.50 19.18 0.24
CA ILE A 393 -1.13 18.34 1.38
C ILE A 393 -2.38 18.21 2.26
N MET A 394 -2.82 16.97 2.47
CA MET A 394 -3.99 16.67 3.28
C MET A 394 -3.57 16.52 4.74
N ILE A 395 -4.24 17.22 5.66
CA ILE A 395 -3.86 17.23 7.09
C ILE A 395 -5.11 17.09 7.94
N LYS A 396 -5.21 16.03 8.74
CA LYS A 396 -6.35 15.81 9.64
C LYS A 396 -6.12 16.50 10.97
N THR A 397 -4.88 16.51 11.45
CA THR A 397 -4.50 17.13 12.73
C THR A 397 -3.52 18.29 12.54
N PRO A 398 -4.00 19.51 12.26
CA PRO A 398 -3.13 20.70 12.14
C PRO A 398 -2.16 20.89 13.32
N PRO A 399 -0.98 21.48 13.09
CA PRO A 399 0.03 21.67 14.13
C PRO A 399 -0.47 22.63 15.22
N THR A 400 -0.18 22.29 16.46
CA THR A 400 -0.48 23.09 17.65
C THR A 400 0.70 23.99 18.04
N ARG A 401 0.56 24.86 19.05
CA ARG A 401 1.66 25.73 19.52
C ARG A 401 2.88 24.94 20.07
N SER A 402 2.71 23.66 20.41
CA SER A 402 3.79 22.77 20.83
C SER A 402 4.51 22.08 19.68
N GLU A 403 4.16 22.38 18.43
CA GLU A 403 4.71 21.77 17.23
C GLU A 403 5.25 22.84 16.28
N LYS A 404 6.24 22.47 15.47
CA LYS A 404 6.76 23.28 14.35
C LYS A 404 6.47 22.58 13.04
N ALA A 405 6.10 23.36 12.04
CA ALA A 405 5.91 22.89 10.68
C ALA A 405 7.00 23.43 9.75
N MET A 406 7.60 22.54 8.95
CA MET A 406 8.64 22.87 7.98
C MET A 406 8.27 22.29 6.64
N LEU A 407 8.13 23.15 5.63
CA LEU A 407 7.93 22.75 4.24
C LEU A 407 9.28 22.69 3.54
N HIS A 408 9.55 21.59 2.86
CA HIS A 408 10.74 21.34 2.06
C HIS A 408 10.35 21.19 0.60
N ILE A 409 11.04 21.90 -0.29
CA ILE A 409 10.86 21.82 -1.74
C ILE A 409 12.20 21.49 -2.37
N LYS A 410 12.22 20.44 -3.17
CA LYS A 410 13.37 20.02 -3.96
C LYS A 410 13.09 20.21 -5.45
N MET A 411 14.08 20.74 -6.14
CA MET A 411 14.09 20.91 -7.58
C MET A 411 15.16 20.00 -8.22
N SER A 412 15.12 19.88 -9.55
CA SER A 412 16.22 19.34 -10.35
C SER A 412 17.51 20.13 -10.15
N GLU A 413 18.64 19.60 -10.63
CA GLU A 413 19.93 20.33 -10.62
C GLU A 413 19.78 21.76 -11.13
N ALA A 414 20.52 22.68 -10.50
CA ALA A 414 20.48 24.09 -10.83
C ALA A 414 20.84 24.31 -12.30
N PRO A 415 20.17 25.25 -13.00
CA PRO A 415 20.57 25.61 -14.35
C PRO A 415 22.04 26.07 -14.35
N PRO A 416 22.79 25.84 -15.45
CA PRO A 416 24.15 26.33 -15.56
C PRO A 416 24.18 27.83 -15.26
N MET A 417 25.11 28.26 -14.39
CA MET A 417 25.34 29.68 -14.11
C MET A 417 25.44 30.44 -15.44
N GLY A 418 24.88 31.66 -15.51
CA GLY A 418 24.75 32.46 -16.73
C GLY A 418 26.04 32.61 -17.54
N LYS A 419 25.98 33.21 -18.73
CA LYS A 419 27.20 33.41 -19.54
C LYS A 419 28.26 34.17 -18.74
N ARG A 420 29.49 33.67 -18.73
CA ARG A 420 30.63 34.33 -18.07
C ARG A 420 30.95 35.62 -18.83
N GLY A 421 30.57 36.76 -18.25
CA GLY A 421 30.88 38.09 -18.74
C GLY A 421 32.27 38.56 -18.32
N LYS A 422 32.66 39.74 -18.81
CA LYS A 422 33.98 40.36 -18.59
C LYS A 422 34.31 40.67 -17.11
N TYR A 423 33.30 40.66 -16.23
CA TYR A 423 33.40 40.97 -14.80
C TYR A 423 32.82 39.89 -13.87
N GLY A 424 32.44 38.71 -14.38
CA GLY A 424 31.83 37.63 -13.59
C GLY A 424 30.68 36.92 -14.32
N TYR A 425 30.02 35.99 -13.64
CA TYR A 425 28.79 35.37 -14.13
C TYR A 425 27.63 36.37 -14.05
N GLU A 426 26.80 36.47 -15.10
CA GLU A 426 25.52 37.18 -14.98
C GLU A 426 24.64 36.49 -13.91
N SER A 427 24.14 37.26 -12.94
CA SER A 427 23.22 36.74 -11.94
C SER A 427 21.87 36.43 -12.59
N VAL A 428 21.56 35.15 -12.74
CA VAL A 428 20.22 34.70 -13.15
C VAL A 428 19.37 34.64 -11.88
N ASP A 429 18.27 35.40 -11.85
CA ASP A 429 17.27 35.23 -10.80
C ASP A 429 16.62 33.85 -10.93
N ASN A 430 17.04 32.93 -10.06
CA ASN A 430 16.58 31.55 -10.03
C ASN A 430 15.67 31.28 -8.84
N THR A 431 15.01 32.32 -8.32
CA THR A 431 14.13 32.27 -7.16
C THR A 431 12.87 31.44 -7.43
N ILE A 432 12.50 30.64 -6.44
CA ILE A 432 11.18 30.01 -6.35
C ILE A 432 10.40 30.71 -5.24
N TYR A 433 9.25 31.27 -5.60
CA TYR A 433 8.30 31.88 -4.68
C TYR A 433 7.33 30.81 -4.19
N VAL A 434 7.13 30.77 -2.88
CA VAL A 434 6.34 29.72 -2.22
C VAL A 434 5.28 30.37 -1.37
N ASP A 435 4.01 30.07 -1.67
CA ASP A 435 2.89 30.39 -0.80
C ASP A 435 2.34 29.12 -0.18
N PHE A 436 1.90 29.20 1.08
CA PHE A 436 1.14 28.16 1.74
C PHE A 436 -0.21 28.73 2.17
N ASN A 437 -1.31 28.15 1.69
CA ASN A 437 -2.68 28.64 1.91
C ASN A 437 -2.85 30.15 1.63
N GLY A 438 -2.15 30.66 0.62
CA GLY A 438 -2.20 32.07 0.20
C GLY A 438 -1.29 33.02 1.00
N VAL A 439 -0.45 32.50 1.90
CA VAL A 439 0.55 33.29 2.64
C VAL A 439 1.94 32.99 2.12
N SER A 440 2.65 34.04 1.69
CA SER A 440 4.01 33.93 1.17
C SER A 440 5.00 33.55 2.28
N LEU A 441 5.88 32.59 1.98
CA LEU A 441 6.88 32.07 2.89
C LEU A 441 8.28 32.57 2.51
N SER A 442 9.08 32.88 3.52
CA SER A 442 10.50 33.21 3.33
C SER A 442 11.37 31.98 3.57
N PRO A 443 12.44 31.76 2.77
CA PRO A 443 13.36 30.65 2.99
C PRO A 443 13.99 30.69 4.39
N SER A 444 13.99 29.54 5.06
CA SER A 444 14.67 29.32 6.33
C SER A 444 16.18 29.14 6.11
N ARG A 445 17.00 29.72 6.99
CA ARG A 445 18.47 29.56 6.99
C ARG A 445 18.95 28.36 7.82
N THR A 446 18.05 27.61 8.45
CA THR A 446 18.40 26.52 9.37
C THR A 446 17.55 25.28 9.05
N PRO A 447 18.05 24.37 8.19
CA PRO A 447 17.35 23.12 7.91
C PRO A 447 17.45 22.16 9.11
N PRO A 448 16.36 21.47 9.50
CA PRO A 448 16.47 20.24 10.28
C PRO A 448 16.93 19.13 9.33
N GLY A 449 18.25 18.98 9.17
CA GLY A 449 18.86 18.17 8.11
C GLY A 449 18.61 16.65 8.15
N TYR A 450 17.78 16.12 9.06
CA TYR A 450 17.59 14.67 9.22
C TYR A 450 16.25 14.12 8.73
N LEU A 451 15.23 14.96 8.50
CA LEU A 451 13.90 14.49 8.10
C LEU A 451 13.72 14.48 6.58
N PHE A 452 14.46 15.32 5.86
CA PHE A 452 14.32 15.46 4.42
C PHE A 452 15.38 14.63 3.70
N TYR A 453 14.92 13.76 2.83
CA TYR A 453 15.76 12.82 2.12
C TYR A 453 16.56 13.52 0.99
N HIS A 454 17.87 13.25 0.86
CA HIS A 454 18.76 13.85 -0.15
C HIS A 454 18.75 15.39 -0.20
N TYR A 455 19.04 16.02 0.94
CA TYR A 455 19.18 17.47 1.04
C TYR A 455 20.41 17.99 0.28
N ASN A 456 20.20 18.94 -0.62
CA ASN A 456 21.27 19.66 -1.31
C ASN A 456 20.93 21.15 -1.33
N LEU A 457 21.81 21.98 -0.74
CA LEU A 457 21.61 23.43 -0.61
C LEU A 457 21.37 24.14 -1.96
N ASP A 458 21.87 23.59 -3.07
CA ASP A 458 21.69 24.19 -4.39
C ASP A 458 20.29 23.93 -4.97
N THR A 459 19.69 22.79 -4.64
CA THR A 459 18.44 22.30 -5.23
C THR A 459 17.28 22.20 -4.23
N SER A 460 17.53 22.49 -2.95
CA SER A 460 16.55 22.37 -1.86
C SER A 460 16.28 23.72 -1.20
N ARG A 461 15.03 23.98 -0.85
CA ARG A 461 14.60 25.16 -0.10
C ARG A 461 13.65 24.75 1.01
N ASP A 462 13.89 25.23 2.23
CA ASP A 462 13.04 24.97 3.38
C ASP A 462 12.33 26.24 3.85
N PHE A 463 11.13 26.09 4.40
CA PHE A 463 10.27 27.18 4.81
C PHE A 463 9.59 26.84 6.13
N LEU A 464 9.74 27.71 7.12
CA LEU A 464 8.93 27.62 8.34
C LEU A 464 7.50 28.03 8.00
N VAL A 465 6.55 27.14 8.29
CA VAL A 465 5.14 27.38 8.01
C VAL A 465 4.45 27.81 9.32
N PRO A 466 3.88 29.02 9.42
CA PRO A 466 3.21 29.45 10.64
C PRO A 466 2.00 28.56 10.99
N ASN A 467 1.88 28.12 12.25
CA ASN A 467 0.81 27.18 12.60
C ASN A 467 -0.61 27.72 12.36
N TRP A 468 -0.80 29.05 12.39
CA TRP A 468 -2.12 29.69 12.20
C TRP A 468 -2.67 29.65 10.78
N ILE A 469 -1.84 29.32 9.76
CA ILE A 469 -2.31 29.20 8.37
C ILE A 469 -2.79 27.80 8.01
N PHE A 470 -2.58 26.80 8.87
CA PHE A 470 -3.01 25.43 8.62
C PHE A 470 -4.53 25.25 8.77
N ARG A 471 -5.07 24.31 7.99
CA ARG A 471 -6.48 23.93 8.00
C ARG A 471 -6.59 22.42 8.17
N THR A 472 -7.67 21.96 8.79
CA THR A 472 -8.08 20.56 8.68
C THR A 472 -8.59 20.32 7.25
N GLY A 473 -8.13 19.25 6.62
CA GLY A 473 -8.41 18.94 5.21
C GLY A 473 -7.27 19.39 4.30
N GLU A 474 -7.63 19.98 3.16
CA GLU A 474 -6.65 20.38 2.15
C GLU A 474 -5.88 21.65 2.55
N ASN A 475 -4.55 21.57 2.43
CA ASN A 475 -3.64 22.71 2.52
C ASN A 475 -2.88 22.82 1.19
N VAL A 476 -2.82 24.02 0.63
CA VAL A 476 -2.31 24.26 -0.72
C VAL A 476 -0.94 24.92 -0.66
N VAL A 477 0.05 24.27 -1.27
CA VAL A 477 1.34 24.85 -1.61
C VAL A 477 1.23 25.39 -3.03
N SER A 478 1.50 26.67 -3.24
CA SER A 478 1.60 27.23 -4.58
C SER A 478 3.01 27.72 -4.87
N LEU A 479 3.53 27.35 -6.04
CA LEU A 479 4.88 27.66 -6.47
C LEU A 479 4.82 28.55 -7.71
N THR A 480 5.60 29.62 -7.71
CA THR A 480 5.88 30.45 -8.89
C THR A 480 7.38 30.55 -9.05
N ALA A 481 7.89 30.39 -10.26
CA ALA A 481 9.32 30.41 -10.52
C ALA A 481 9.73 31.59 -11.42
N SER A 482 10.83 32.28 -11.08
CA SER A 482 11.42 33.32 -11.95
C SER A 482 12.24 32.73 -13.11
N PHE A 483 12.44 31.41 -13.09
CA PHE A 483 13.21 30.65 -14.07
C PHE A 483 12.59 29.25 -14.24
N GLN A 484 12.91 28.55 -15.32
CA GLN A 484 12.42 27.19 -15.50
C GLN A 484 13.02 26.22 -14.46
N TRP A 485 12.15 25.64 -13.64
CA TRP A 485 12.53 24.63 -12.65
C TRP A 485 11.68 23.38 -12.81
N THR A 486 12.27 22.20 -12.59
CA THR A 486 11.49 20.98 -12.38
C THR A 486 11.45 20.69 -10.90
N VAL A 487 10.26 20.84 -10.30
CA VAL A 487 10.02 20.46 -8.91
C VAL A 487 9.92 18.94 -8.87
N THR A 488 10.78 18.32 -8.09
CA THR A 488 10.88 16.86 -7.99
C THR A 488 10.26 16.34 -6.71
N ASN A 489 10.28 17.13 -5.63
CA ASN A 489 9.74 16.69 -4.34
C ASN A 489 9.20 17.88 -3.54
N ILE A 490 8.10 17.64 -2.81
CA ILE A 490 7.53 18.57 -1.85
C ILE A 490 7.15 17.76 -0.60
N GLU A 491 7.74 18.13 0.53
CA GLU A 491 7.50 17.46 1.81
C GLU A 491 7.13 18.48 2.88
N LEU A 492 6.31 18.07 3.83
CA LEU A 492 5.99 18.86 5.01
C LEU A 492 6.27 18.01 6.24
N ALA A 493 7.11 18.50 7.14
CA ALA A 493 7.32 17.89 8.45
C ALA A 493 6.56 18.67 9.52
N ILE A 494 5.80 17.97 10.37
CA ILE A 494 5.24 18.52 11.61
C ILE A 494 5.89 17.79 12.79
N ILE A 495 6.56 18.56 13.65
CA ILE A 495 7.49 18.04 14.66
C ILE A 495 7.18 18.65 16.03
N PRO A 496 7.06 17.85 17.10
CA PRO A 496 6.99 18.38 18.46
C PRO A 496 8.22 19.21 18.82
N ILE A 497 8.05 20.37 19.46
CA ILE A 497 9.15 21.28 19.84
C ILE A 497 10.20 20.59 20.75
N ARG A 498 9.76 19.64 21.58
CA ARG A 498 10.64 18.82 22.43
C ARG A 498 11.63 17.99 21.61
N CYS A 499 11.21 17.50 20.45
CA CYS A 499 12.07 16.78 19.53
C CYS A 499 13.02 17.78 18.85
N TYR A 500 12.50 18.92 18.39
CA TYR A 500 13.26 19.93 17.64
C TYR A 500 14.59 20.38 18.28
N HIS A 501 14.66 20.55 19.60
CA HIS A 501 15.87 21.02 20.29
C HIS A 501 16.92 19.93 20.56
N GLY A 502 16.53 18.65 20.55
CA GLY A 502 17.46 17.53 20.78
C GLY A 502 18.40 17.24 19.61
N TYR A 503 18.12 17.77 18.41
CA TYR A 503 18.81 17.38 17.18
C TYR A 503 19.90 18.34 16.71
N ASN A 504 19.93 19.60 17.17
CA ASN A 504 21.07 20.49 16.92
C ASN A 504 22.39 19.96 17.53
N ALA A 505 22.33 18.95 18.41
CA ALA A 505 23.49 18.30 19.01
C ALA A 505 23.95 17.01 18.30
N ARG A 506 23.22 16.51 17.28
CA ARG A 506 23.52 15.23 16.61
C ARG A 506 24.03 15.35 15.16
N VAL A 507 24.09 16.56 14.61
CA VAL A 507 24.68 16.80 13.28
C VAL A 507 26.16 17.16 13.44
N THR A 508 26.96 16.19 13.85
CA THR A 508 28.37 16.12 13.46
C THR A 508 28.49 14.98 12.46
N PRO A 509 28.87 15.23 11.20
CA PRO A 509 29.05 14.18 10.22
C PRO A 509 30.31 13.40 10.59
N GLU A 510 30.16 12.21 11.16
CA GLU A 510 31.22 11.21 11.15
C GLU A 510 31.02 10.32 9.91
N THR A 511 31.82 10.66 8.89
CA THR A 511 32.36 9.83 7.77
C THR A 511 31.48 8.82 7.06
#